data_AF-A0A3C1B3Y3-F1
#
_entry.id   AF-A0A3C1B3Y3-F1
#
_cell.length_a   1.000
_cell.length_b   1.000
_cell.length_c   1.000
_cell.angle_alpha   90.00
_cell.angle_beta   90.00
_cell.angle_gamma   90.00
#
_symmetry.space_group_name_H-M   'P 1'
#
loop_
_entity.id
_entity.type
_entity.pdbx_description
1 polymer ?
#
loop_
_entity_poly.entity_id
_entity_poly.type
_entity_poly.pdbx_seq_one_letter_code
_entity_poly.pdbx_strand_id
1 'polypeptide(L)'
;MIRRALISVSDKNGLLELAQALREADIEIISTGGTASALSQAGIPVINVSDVTGFPECLDGRVKTLHPKIHGGILAIRGNAEHMQRLQELAITPIDLVIINLYPFKKTVMKPNVTAEECIENIDIGGPSMLRAAAKNHHDVTVLVDPADYPAVLEQIKSNGDTTLETRFRLARKVFEHTASYDALIASYFQRESPDAGLPDQLTLTFDRVSSLRYGENPHQGAQFYREALPVSGSLPQAEQLGGKELSYNNIADTDAALALLREFSEPTVVAVKHANPCGVGSADTLLEAWQKAFEADTVSIYGGILALNRTVTLEVAQATKGVFLEVLVAPGFTPEALANLQERKNLRILRLPGCAEPIAPGSLFLKQVYGGLLVQDQDLSVYDAAAARVVT
;
A
#
# COMPACT_ATOMS: atom_id res chain seq x y z
N MET A 1 -23.66 -22.95 -5.26
CA MET A 1 -22.53 -23.90 -5.36
C MET A 1 -21.68 -23.45 -6.52
N ILE A 2 -20.39 -23.29 -6.29
CA ILE A 2 -19.43 -22.84 -7.30
C ILE A 2 -19.13 -24.01 -8.24
N ARG A 3 -19.29 -23.80 -9.55
CA ARG A 3 -19.04 -24.82 -10.58
C ARG A 3 -18.04 -24.38 -11.63
N ARG A 4 -17.91 -23.07 -11.85
CA ARG A 4 -16.99 -22.53 -12.87
C ARG A 4 -16.22 -21.33 -12.35
N ALA A 5 -14.90 -21.37 -12.52
CA ALA A 5 -13.96 -20.34 -12.10
C ALA A 5 -13.25 -19.70 -13.30
N LEU A 6 -13.25 -18.37 -13.38
CA LEU A 6 -12.42 -17.60 -14.30
C LEU A 6 -11.15 -17.15 -13.58
N ILE A 7 -9.98 -17.53 -14.10
CA ILE A 7 -8.68 -17.15 -13.54
C ILE A 7 -7.88 -16.36 -14.57
N SER A 8 -7.50 -15.13 -14.25
CA SER A 8 -6.62 -14.29 -15.06
C SER A 8 -5.72 -13.46 -14.15
N VAL A 9 -4.53 -13.97 -13.85
CA VAL A 9 -3.62 -13.39 -12.86
C VAL A 9 -2.25 -13.05 -13.46
N SER A 10 -1.77 -11.86 -13.13
CA SER A 10 -0.41 -11.41 -13.42
C SER A 10 0.59 -11.96 -12.39
N ASP A 11 0.28 -11.83 -11.11
CA ASP A 11 0.98 -12.49 -10.00
C ASP A 11 0.50 -13.94 -9.86
N LYS A 12 1.42 -14.89 -10.03
CA LYS A 12 1.16 -16.34 -10.01
C LYS A 12 1.41 -16.97 -8.65
N ASN A 13 1.70 -16.18 -7.61
CA ASN A 13 1.83 -16.68 -6.25
C ASN A 13 0.58 -17.46 -5.82
N GLY A 14 0.77 -18.73 -5.42
CA GLY A 14 -0.31 -19.62 -5.00
C GLY A 14 -1.24 -20.09 -6.12
N LEU A 15 -0.95 -19.81 -7.40
CA LEU A 15 -1.83 -20.13 -8.53
C LEU A 15 -2.03 -21.64 -8.70
N LEU A 16 -0.95 -22.43 -8.58
CA LEU A 16 -1.03 -23.87 -8.83
C LEU A 16 -1.78 -24.57 -7.70
N GLU A 17 -1.50 -24.21 -6.45
CA GLU A 17 -2.19 -24.72 -5.26
C GLU A 17 -3.68 -24.39 -5.31
N LEU A 18 -4.03 -23.15 -5.68
CA LEU A 18 -5.41 -22.72 -5.90
C LEU A 18 -6.09 -23.56 -6.98
N ALA A 19 -5.47 -23.69 -8.15
CA ALA A 19 -6.07 -24.39 -9.28
C ALA A 19 -6.22 -25.89 -9.00
N GLN A 20 -5.26 -26.52 -8.32
CA GLN A 20 -5.35 -27.90 -7.86
C GLN A 20 -6.56 -28.11 -6.95
N ALA A 21 -6.73 -27.25 -5.94
CA ALA A 21 -7.84 -27.34 -4.99
C ALA A 21 -9.21 -27.13 -5.67
N LEU A 22 -9.30 -26.20 -6.64
CA LEU A 22 -10.52 -26.02 -7.43
C LEU A 22 -10.84 -27.27 -8.26
N ARG A 23 -9.82 -27.92 -8.84
CA ARG A 23 -10.00 -29.17 -9.60
C ARG A 23 -10.46 -30.33 -8.72
N GLU A 24 -9.92 -30.46 -7.51
CA GLU A 24 -10.34 -31.47 -6.54
C GLU A 24 -11.80 -31.28 -6.08
N ALA A 25 -12.32 -30.05 -6.17
CA ALA A 25 -13.72 -29.72 -5.92
C ALA A 25 -14.61 -29.80 -7.19
N ASP A 26 -14.13 -30.42 -8.27
CA ASP A 26 -14.82 -30.55 -9.57
C ASP A 26 -15.23 -29.21 -10.20
N ILE A 27 -14.48 -28.12 -9.93
CA ILE A 27 -14.73 -26.80 -10.51
C ILE A 27 -14.03 -26.69 -11.87
N GLU A 28 -14.79 -26.30 -12.89
CA GLU A 28 -14.30 -26.03 -14.24
C GLU A 28 -13.51 -24.71 -14.26
N ILE A 29 -12.30 -24.74 -14.84
CA ILE A 29 -11.42 -23.56 -14.89
C ILE A 29 -11.41 -23.00 -16.33
N ILE A 30 -11.77 -21.72 -16.46
CA ILE A 30 -11.54 -20.92 -17.67
C ILE A 30 -10.41 -19.91 -17.44
N SER A 31 -9.53 -19.75 -18.42
CA SER A 31 -8.39 -18.83 -18.32
C SER A 31 -7.95 -18.29 -19.69
N THR A 32 -7.00 -17.37 -19.71
CA THR A 32 -6.47 -16.73 -20.93
C THR A 32 -4.98 -16.39 -20.76
N GLY A 33 -4.27 -16.27 -21.88
CA GLY A 33 -2.89 -15.82 -21.95
C GLY A 33 -1.94 -16.57 -21.03
N GLY A 34 -1.01 -15.85 -20.39
CA GLY A 34 0.03 -16.45 -19.56
C GLY A 34 -0.47 -17.20 -18.31
N THR A 35 -1.71 -16.97 -17.86
CA THR A 35 -2.31 -17.78 -16.79
C THR A 35 -2.72 -19.16 -17.32
N ALA A 36 -3.40 -19.21 -18.46
CA ALA A 36 -3.78 -20.47 -19.10
C ALA A 36 -2.54 -21.31 -19.43
N SER A 37 -1.49 -20.69 -19.99
CA SER A 37 -0.24 -21.39 -20.30
C SER A 37 0.42 -22.00 -19.06
N ALA A 38 0.48 -21.26 -17.95
CA ALA A 38 1.07 -21.75 -16.70
C ALA A 38 0.29 -22.94 -16.13
N LEU A 39 -1.04 -22.90 -16.17
CA LEU A 39 -1.89 -24.00 -15.72
C LEU A 39 -1.73 -25.24 -16.61
N SER A 40 -1.76 -25.07 -17.93
CA SER A 40 -1.57 -26.19 -18.87
C SER A 40 -0.20 -26.85 -18.74
N GLN A 41 0.87 -26.08 -18.54
CA GLN A 41 2.22 -26.61 -18.32
C GLN A 41 2.32 -27.44 -17.04
N ALA A 42 1.54 -27.10 -16.01
CA ALA A 42 1.42 -27.87 -14.78
C ALA A 42 0.47 -29.08 -14.91
N GLY A 43 -0.06 -29.36 -16.10
CA GLY A 43 -0.98 -30.48 -16.34
C GLY A 43 -2.41 -30.23 -15.84
N ILE A 44 -2.76 -28.98 -15.51
CA ILE A 44 -4.10 -28.62 -15.03
C ILE A 44 -5.00 -28.35 -16.25
N PRO A 45 -6.11 -29.10 -16.41
CA PRO A 45 -7.06 -28.86 -17.51
C PRO A 45 -7.67 -27.46 -17.39
N VAL A 46 -7.57 -26.70 -18.47
CA VAL A 46 -8.08 -25.33 -18.57
C VAL A 46 -8.77 -25.13 -19.91
N ILE A 47 -9.89 -24.43 -19.89
CA ILE A 47 -10.61 -24.03 -21.10
C ILE A 47 -10.19 -22.60 -21.44
N ASN A 48 -9.78 -22.35 -22.68
CA ASN A 48 -9.39 -21.00 -23.05
C ASN A 48 -10.62 -20.10 -23.17
N VAL A 49 -10.48 -18.84 -22.75
CA VAL A 49 -11.54 -17.83 -22.95
C VAL A 49 -11.96 -17.73 -24.41
N SER A 50 -11.03 -17.86 -25.37
CA SER A 50 -11.35 -17.89 -26.81
C SER A 50 -12.30 -19.02 -27.20
N ASP A 51 -12.20 -20.19 -26.55
CA ASP A 51 -13.07 -21.34 -26.80
C ASP A 51 -14.47 -21.09 -26.25
N VAL A 52 -14.56 -20.36 -25.13
CA VAL A 52 -15.84 -19.92 -24.55
C VAL A 52 -16.50 -18.87 -25.44
N THR A 53 -15.74 -17.85 -25.85
CA THR A 53 -16.28 -16.71 -26.59
C THR A 53 -16.58 -17.08 -28.04
N GLY A 54 -15.74 -17.90 -28.65
CA GLY A 54 -15.68 -18.10 -30.11
C GLY A 54 -14.98 -16.94 -30.82
N PHE A 55 -14.29 -16.06 -30.09
CA PHE A 55 -13.59 -14.88 -30.61
C PHE A 55 -12.09 -15.03 -30.38
N PRO A 56 -11.26 -14.91 -31.44
CA PRO A 56 -9.81 -15.06 -31.31
C PRO A 56 -9.20 -13.91 -30.51
N GLU A 57 -8.05 -14.14 -29.90
CA GLU A 57 -7.26 -13.04 -29.32
C GLU A 57 -6.79 -12.10 -30.46
N CYS A 58 -7.00 -10.79 -30.30
CA CYS A 58 -6.61 -9.78 -31.28
C CYS A 58 -6.20 -8.47 -30.57
N LEU A 59 -5.61 -7.53 -31.32
CA LEU A 59 -5.09 -6.25 -30.83
C LEU A 59 -4.14 -6.43 -29.63
N ASP A 60 -3.20 -7.36 -29.78
CA ASP A 60 -2.20 -7.70 -28.75
C ASP A 60 -2.82 -8.08 -27.38
N GLY A 61 -4.02 -8.66 -27.41
CA GLY A 61 -4.72 -9.14 -26.22
C GLY A 61 -5.55 -8.08 -25.49
N ARG A 62 -5.65 -6.85 -26.02
CA ARG A 62 -6.42 -5.75 -25.42
C ARG A 62 -7.92 -6.03 -25.25
N VAL A 63 -8.50 -6.88 -26.11
CA VAL A 63 -9.97 -7.13 -26.17
C VAL A 63 -10.39 -8.58 -25.93
N LYS A 64 -9.57 -9.38 -25.24
CA LYS A 64 -9.79 -10.83 -25.08
C LYS A 64 -10.99 -11.23 -24.22
N THR A 65 -11.30 -10.48 -23.16
CA THR A 65 -12.35 -10.83 -22.17
C THR A 65 -13.56 -9.90 -22.18
N LEU A 66 -13.51 -8.83 -22.96
CA LEU A 66 -14.59 -7.85 -23.13
C LEU A 66 -15.70 -8.40 -24.02
N HIS A 67 -16.31 -9.51 -23.60
CA HIS A 67 -17.27 -10.27 -24.39
C HIS A 67 -18.54 -10.61 -23.60
N PRO A 68 -19.74 -10.54 -24.22
CA PRO A 68 -21.01 -10.84 -23.54
C PRO A 68 -21.09 -12.24 -22.94
N LYS A 69 -20.44 -13.25 -23.53
CA LYS A 69 -20.39 -14.60 -22.93
C LYS A 69 -19.61 -14.66 -21.61
N ILE A 70 -18.65 -13.76 -21.40
CA ILE A 70 -17.92 -13.66 -20.12
C ILE A 70 -18.73 -12.79 -19.15
N HIS A 71 -19.05 -11.57 -19.56
CA HIS A 71 -19.75 -10.63 -18.67
C HIS A 71 -21.19 -11.05 -18.35
N GLY A 72 -21.91 -11.68 -19.28
CA GLY A 72 -23.23 -12.26 -19.02
C GLY A 72 -23.15 -13.44 -18.05
N GLY A 73 -22.12 -14.29 -18.20
CA GLY A 73 -21.83 -15.37 -17.25
C GLY A 73 -21.57 -14.84 -15.84
N ILE A 74 -20.93 -13.69 -15.69
CA ILE A 74 -20.66 -13.05 -14.40
C ILE A 74 -21.88 -12.28 -13.86
N LEU A 75 -22.57 -11.47 -14.68
CA LEU A 75 -23.55 -10.48 -14.23
C LEU A 75 -24.98 -10.97 -14.10
N ALA A 76 -25.33 -12.13 -14.64
CA ALA A 76 -26.68 -12.64 -14.53
C ALA A 76 -27.04 -12.96 -13.06
N ILE A 77 -28.18 -12.45 -12.60
CA ILE A 77 -28.69 -12.69 -11.25
C ILE A 77 -29.33 -14.08 -11.22
N ARG A 78 -28.80 -14.99 -10.41
CA ARG A 78 -29.18 -16.41 -10.45
C ARG A 78 -30.59 -16.65 -9.95
N GLY A 79 -31.05 -15.82 -9.03
CA GLY A 79 -32.44 -15.80 -8.55
C GLY A 79 -33.45 -15.22 -9.54
N ASN A 80 -33.02 -14.63 -10.66
CA ASN A 80 -33.92 -14.07 -11.67
C ASN A 80 -34.14 -15.06 -12.82
N ALA A 81 -35.35 -15.58 -12.95
CA ALA A 81 -35.72 -16.55 -13.98
C ALA A 81 -35.51 -16.04 -15.41
N GLU A 82 -35.79 -14.76 -15.67
CA GLU A 82 -35.61 -14.16 -17.00
C GLU A 82 -34.13 -14.10 -17.40
N HIS A 83 -33.24 -13.78 -16.45
CA HIS A 83 -31.80 -13.79 -16.69
C HIS A 83 -31.31 -15.20 -17.01
N MET A 84 -31.76 -16.20 -16.24
CA MET A 84 -31.33 -17.60 -16.44
C MET A 84 -31.87 -18.18 -17.75
N GLN A 85 -33.10 -17.86 -18.13
CA GLN A 85 -33.63 -18.21 -19.45
C GLN A 85 -32.80 -17.56 -20.55
N ARG A 86 -32.46 -16.28 -20.41
CA ARG A 86 -31.66 -15.57 -21.42
C ARG A 86 -30.25 -16.14 -21.56
N LEU A 87 -29.61 -16.55 -20.46
CA LEU A 87 -28.33 -17.25 -20.52
C LEU A 87 -28.44 -18.55 -21.32
N GLN A 88 -29.50 -19.33 -21.10
CA GLN A 88 -29.73 -20.58 -21.82
C GLN A 88 -29.93 -20.36 -23.32
N GLU A 89 -30.76 -19.39 -23.70
CA GLU A 89 -31.00 -19.01 -25.10
C GLU A 89 -29.72 -18.58 -25.83
N LEU A 90 -28.82 -17.88 -25.14
CA LEU A 90 -27.56 -17.37 -25.69
C LEU A 90 -26.39 -18.34 -25.51
N ALA A 91 -26.63 -19.55 -24.98
CA ALA A 91 -25.62 -20.54 -24.65
C ALA A 91 -24.47 -19.97 -23.79
N ILE A 92 -24.82 -19.19 -22.77
CA ILE A 92 -23.88 -18.59 -21.82
C ILE A 92 -23.90 -19.38 -20.52
N THR A 93 -22.75 -19.95 -20.16
CA THR A 93 -22.58 -20.65 -18.87
C THR A 93 -22.28 -19.64 -17.75
N PRO A 94 -22.97 -19.71 -16.60
CA PRO A 94 -22.62 -18.96 -15.40
C PRO A 94 -21.15 -19.10 -14.99
N ILE A 95 -20.58 -18.02 -14.47
CA ILE A 95 -19.25 -18.00 -13.82
C ILE A 95 -19.48 -17.64 -12.35
N ASP A 96 -19.06 -18.49 -11.44
CA ASP A 96 -19.38 -18.39 -10.00
C ASP A 96 -18.18 -17.89 -9.17
N LEU A 97 -16.98 -18.04 -9.71
CA LEU A 97 -15.72 -17.59 -9.09
C LEU A 97 -14.90 -16.80 -10.11
N VAL A 98 -14.45 -15.61 -9.75
CA VAL A 98 -13.58 -14.75 -10.58
C VAL A 98 -12.32 -14.43 -9.80
N ILE A 99 -11.16 -14.87 -10.28
CA ILE A 99 -9.86 -14.66 -9.65
C ILE A 99 -8.99 -13.84 -10.61
N ILE A 100 -8.79 -12.57 -10.29
CA ILE A 100 -8.04 -11.64 -11.12
C ILE A 100 -7.18 -10.76 -10.23
N ASN A 101 -5.87 -10.76 -10.43
CA ASN A 101 -5.02 -9.69 -9.92
C ASN A 101 -4.50 -8.87 -11.11
N LEU A 102 -4.62 -7.55 -11.00
CA LEU A 102 -4.30 -6.62 -12.07
C LEU A 102 -2.79 -6.62 -12.33
N TYR A 103 -2.41 -6.33 -13.58
CA TYR A 103 -1.01 -6.05 -13.85
C TYR A 103 -0.58 -4.87 -12.97
N PRO A 104 0.59 -4.92 -12.33
CA PRO A 104 0.97 -3.91 -11.38
C PRO A 104 1.40 -2.64 -12.13
N PHE A 105 0.43 -1.83 -12.58
CA PHE A 105 0.66 -0.49 -13.13
C PHE A 105 1.55 0.32 -12.18
N LYS A 106 1.28 0.22 -10.87
CA LYS A 106 2.15 0.66 -9.78
C LYS A 106 3.62 0.24 -9.95
N LYS A 107 3.92 -1.03 -10.23
CA LYS A 107 5.30 -1.49 -10.44
C LYS A 107 5.88 -0.96 -11.75
N THR A 108 5.08 -0.87 -12.81
CA THR A 108 5.51 -0.34 -14.12
C THR A 108 5.94 1.12 -14.01
N VAL A 109 5.10 1.99 -13.44
CA VAL A 109 5.42 3.43 -13.29
C VAL A 109 6.61 3.69 -12.35
N MET A 110 6.94 2.73 -11.49
CA MET A 110 8.09 2.79 -10.59
C MET A 110 9.39 2.26 -11.23
N LYS A 111 9.35 1.67 -12.42
CA LYS A 111 10.58 1.20 -13.09
C LYS A 111 11.44 2.41 -13.51
N PRO A 112 12.76 2.37 -13.25
CA PRO A 112 13.66 3.37 -13.81
C PRO A 112 13.58 3.41 -15.34
N ASN A 113 13.51 4.61 -15.91
CA ASN A 113 13.49 4.84 -17.38
C ASN A 113 12.32 4.16 -18.12
N VAL A 114 11.18 3.94 -17.47
CA VAL A 114 9.96 3.47 -18.14
C VAL A 114 9.49 4.50 -19.17
N THR A 115 9.10 4.04 -20.37
CA THR A 115 8.57 4.95 -21.39
C THR A 115 7.08 5.19 -21.19
N ALA A 116 6.55 6.27 -21.77
CA ALA A 116 5.13 6.55 -21.72
C ALA A 116 4.31 5.46 -22.41
N GLU A 117 4.81 4.91 -23.52
CA GLU A 117 4.20 3.78 -24.23
C GLU A 117 4.13 2.54 -23.34
N GLU A 118 5.20 2.20 -22.61
CA GLU A 118 5.16 1.06 -21.68
C GLU A 118 4.13 1.27 -20.57
N CYS A 119 4.01 2.48 -20.01
CA CYS A 119 2.96 2.79 -19.03
C CYS A 119 1.55 2.61 -19.61
N ILE A 120 1.31 3.14 -20.82
CA ILE A 120 0.00 3.06 -21.50
C ILE A 120 -0.39 1.61 -21.81
N GLU A 121 0.54 0.79 -22.32
CA GLU A 121 0.27 -0.64 -22.62
C GLU A 121 -0.07 -1.45 -21.36
N ASN A 122 0.37 -1.01 -20.17
CA ASN A 122 0.10 -1.68 -18.91
C ASN A 122 -1.19 -1.20 -18.21
N ILE A 123 -2.00 -0.38 -18.88
CA ILE A 123 -3.36 -0.04 -18.44
C ILE A 123 -4.30 -1.18 -18.83
N ASP A 124 -4.75 -1.95 -17.84
CA ASP A 124 -5.64 -3.09 -18.01
C ASP A 124 -7.09 -2.61 -18.10
N ILE A 125 -7.78 -3.01 -19.17
CA ILE A 125 -9.20 -2.73 -19.39
C ILE A 125 -10.07 -3.93 -18.99
N GLY A 126 -9.63 -5.14 -19.35
CA GLY A 126 -10.39 -6.37 -19.16
C GLY A 126 -10.46 -6.81 -17.70
N GLY A 127 -9.34 -6.73 -16.99
CA GLY A 127 -9.22 -7.08 -15.58
C GLY A 127 -10.17 -6.28 -14.69
N PRO A 128 -10.08 -4.93 -14.68
CA PRO A 128 -10.99 -4.10 -13.88
C PRO A 128 -12.45 -4.27 -14.27
N SER A 129 -12.75 -4.45 -15.57
CA SER A 129 -14.12 -4.67 -16.03
C SER A 129 -14.73 -5.96 -15.45
N MET A 130 -13.99 -7.07 -15.50
CA MET A 130 -14.45 -8.35 -14.94
C MET A 130 -14.51 -8.32 -13.40
N LEU A 131 -13.53 -7.71 -12.74
CA LEU A 131 -13.51 -7.50 -11.29
C LEU A 131 -14.74 -6.73 -10.82
N ARG A 132 -15.02 -5.57 -11.43
CA ARG A 132 -16.19 -4.74 -11.11
C ARG A 132 -17.50 -5.48 -11.40
N ALA A 133 -17.56 -6.25 -12.48
CA ALA A 133 -18.74 -7.06 -12.80
C ALA A 133 -19.01 -8.12 -11.72
N ALA A 134 -17.98 -8.84 -11.28
CA ALA A 134 -18.09 -9.87 -10.25
C ALA A 134 -18.42 -9.27 -8.87
N ALA A 135 -17.77 -8.17 -8.49
CA ALA A 135 -18.06 -7.45 -7.25
C ALA A 135 -19.47 -6.84 -7.22
N LYS A 136 -19.96 -6.32 -8.36
CA LYS A 136 -21.35 -5.87 -8.50
C LYS A 136 -22.32 -7.02 -8.24
N ASN A 137 -22.03 -8.21 -8.77
CA ASN A 137 -22.88 -9.39 -8.62
C ASN A 137 -22.49 -10.31 -7.44
N HIS A 138 -21.93 -9.74 -6.36
CA HIS A 138 -21.43 -10.49 -5.21
C HIS A 138 -22.47 -11.35 -4.48
N HIS A 139 -23.77 -11.13 -4.72
CA HIS A 139 -24.79 -12.03 -4.19
C HIS A 139 -24.58 -13.46 -4.72
N ASP A 140 -24.15 -13.58 -5.97
CA ASP A 140 -24.07 -14.85 -6.70
C ASP A 140 -22.65 -15.23 -7.13
N VAL A 141 -21.71 -14.28 -7.14
CA VAL A 141 -20.33 -14.50 -7.62
C VAL A 141 -19.32 -14.19 -6.54
N THR A 142 -18.39 -15.11 -6.30
CA THR A 142 -17.21 -14.88 -5.46
C THR A 142 -16.12 -14.25 -6.31
N VAL A 143 -15.49 -13.17 -5.81
CA VAL A 143 -14.39 -12.49 -6.52
C VAL A 143 -13.14 -12.45 -5.65
N LEU A 144 -11.97 -12.68 -6.24
CA LEU A 144 -10.67 -12.65 -5.56
C LEU A 144 -9.69 -11.79 -6.34
N VAL A 145 -9.01 -10.90 -5.62
CA VAL A 145 -8.00 -9.97 -6.18
C VAL A 145 -6.62 -10.12 -5.56
N ASP A 146 -6.51 -10.89 -4.48
CA ASP A 146 -5.30 -11.03 -3.67
C ASP A 146 -5.08 -12.50 -3.28
N PRO A 147 -3.89 -13.07 -3.57
CA PRO A 147 -3.53 -14.42 -3.14
C PRO A 147 -3.69 -14.71 -1.65
N ALA A 148 -3.59 -13.69 -0.79
CA ALA A 148 -3.76 -13.86 0.66
C ALA A 148 -5.18 -14.33 1.05
N ASP A 149 -6.19 -14.12 0.19
CA ASP A 149 -7.56 -14.56 0.45
C ASP A 149 -7.82 -16.02 -0.02
N TYR A 150 -6.90 -16.63 -0.79
CA TYR A 150 -7.13 -17.97 -1.36
C TYR A 150 -7.42 -19.03 -0.29
N PRO A 151 -6.63 -19.16 0.80
CA PRO A 151 -6.83 -20.25 1.76
C PRO A 151 -8.21 -20.20 2.42
N ALA A 152 -8.67 -19.01 2.82
CA ALA A 152 -9.94 -18.83 3.50
C ALA A 152 -11.14 -19.12 2.57
N VAL A 153 -11.05 -18.78 1.29
CA VAL A 153 -12.10 -19.08 0.31
C VAL A 153 -12.12 -20.56 -0.05
N LEU A 154 -10.96 -21.17 -0.28
CA LEU A 154 -10.86 -22.60 -0.59
C LEU A 154 -11.42 -23.46 0.55
N GLU A 155 -11.19 -23.08 1.80
CA GLU A 155 -11.75 -23.80 2.95
C GLU A 155 -13.29 -23.77 2.96
N GLN A 156 -13.90 -22.63 2.61
CA GLN A 156 -15.37 -22.55 2.48
C GLN A 156 -15.89 -23.38 1.32
N ILE A 157 -15.22 -23.34 0.17
CA ILE A 157 -15.58 -24.14 -1.01
C ILE A 157 -15.50 -25.62 -0.67
N LYS A 158 -14.44 -26.07 -0.01
CA LYS A 158 -14.26 -27.47 0.40
C LYS A 158 -15.34 -27.91 1.40
N SER A 159 -15.70 -27.05 2.34
CA SER A 159 -16.66 -27.39 3.39
C SER A 159 -18.12 -27.37 2.90
N ASN A 160 -18.48 -26.40 2.04
CA ASN A 160 -19.87 -26.10 1.73
C ASN A 160 -20.22 -26.14 0.23
N GLY A 161 -19.22 -26.31 -0.63
CA GLY A 161 -19.35 -26.15 -2.09
C GLY A 161 -19.58 -24.70 -2.53
N ASP A 162 -19.53 -23.73 -1.62
CA ASP A 162 -19.78 -22.31 -1.88
C ASP A 162 -19.19 -21.42 -0.75
N THR A 163 -19.16 -20.11 -0.99
CA THR A 163 -18.83 -19.10 0.03
C THR A 163 -20.08 -18.57 0.73
N THR A 164 -19.87 -17.89 1.85
CA THR A 164 -20.95 -17.13 2.51
C THR A 164 -21.18 -15.78 1.84
N LEU A 165 -22.41 -15.23 1.95
CA LEU A 165 -22.72 -13.88 1.46
C LEU A 165 -21.83 -12.82 2.11
N GLU A 166 -21.54 -12.97 3.41
CA GLU A 166 -20.60 -12.10 4.14
C GLU A 166 -19.20 -12.11 3.51
N THR A 167 -18.70 -13.29 3.15
CA THR A 167 -17.41 -13.43 2.47
C THR A 167 -17.42 -12.75 1.11
N ARG A 168 -18.46 -12.97 0.30
CA ARG A 168 -18.58 -12.33 -1.02
C ARG A 168 -18.69 -10.81 -0.91
N PHE A 169 -19.44 -10.29 0.05
CA PHE A 169 -19.54 -8.86 0.30
C PHE A 169 -18.19 -8.24 0.71
N ARG A 170 -17.48 -8.88 1.65
CA ARG A 170 -16.13 -8.45 2.07
C ARG A 170 -15.17 -8.38 0.88
N LEU A 171 -15.19 -9.41 0.02
CA LEU A 171 -14.34 -9.50 -1.15
C LEU A 171 -14.72 -8.48 -2.23
N ALA A 172 -16.02 -8.25 -2.45
CA ALA A 172 -16.51 -7.22 -3.37
C ALA A 172 -16.08 -5.82 -2.94
N ARG A 173 -16.15 -5.51 -1.62
CA ARG A 173 -15.62 -4.26 -1.07
C ARG A 173 -14.13 -4.12 -1.38
N LYS A 174 -13.34 -5.17 -1.13
CA LYS A 174 -11.89 -5.19 -1.44
C LYS A 174 -11.61 -4.95 -2.92
N VAL A 175 -12.44 -5.46 -3.82
CA VAL A 175 -12.31 -5.22 -5.27
C VAL A 175 -12.58 -3.76 -5.64
N PHE A 176 -13.61 -3.13 -5.09
CA PHE A 176 -13.86 -1.72 -5.35
C PHE A 176 -12.78 -0.81 -4.74
N GLU A 177 -12.24 -1.14 -3.57
CA GLU A 177 -11.06 -0.46 -3.00
C GLU A 177 -9.83 -0.60 -3.93
N HIS A 178 -9.58 -1.82 -4.43
CA HIS A 178 -8.44 -2.09 -5.32
C HIS A 178 -8.56 -1.36 -6.67
N THR A 179 -9.73 -1.40 -7.30
CA THR A 179 -9.96 -0.74 -8.60
C THR A 179 -9.98 0.79 -8.47
N ALA A 180 -10.49 1.35 -7.36
CA ALA A 180 -10.37 2.78 -7.08
C ALA A 180 -8.90 3.21 -6.93
N SER A 181 -8.08 2.43 -6.21
CA SER A 181 -6.65 2.70 -6.08
C SER A 181 -5.93 2.60 -7.43
N TYR A 182 -6.28 1.61 -8.25
CA TYR A 182 -5.74 1.43 -9.60
C TYR A 182 -6.01 2.64 -10.50
N ASP A 183 -7.26 3.09 -10.57
CA ASP A 183 -7.65 4.25 -11.39
C ASP A 183 -7.03 5.56 -10.86
N ALA A 184 -6.90 5.72 -9.54
CA ALA A 184 -6.22 6.86 -8.93
C ALA A 184 -4.74 6.96 -9.34
N LEU A 185 -4.04 5.83 -9.42
CA LEU A 185 -2.65 5.79 -9.88
C LEU A 185 -2.53 6.16 -11.37
N ILE A 186 -3.47 5.70 -12.21
CA ILE A 186 -3.51 6.07 -13.64
C ILE A 186 -3.76 7.57 -13.79
N ALA A 187 -4.73 8.13 -13.06
CA ALA A 187 -5.02 9.56 -13.07
C ALA A 187 -3.80 10.39 -12.61
N SER A 188 -3.14 9.98 -11.53
CA SER A 188 -1.91 10.60 -11.03
C SER A 188 -0.77 10.58 -12.06
N TYR A 189 -0.62 9.46 -12.79
CA TYR A 189 0.33 9.36 -13.89
C TYR A 189 0.03 10.38 -14.99
N PHE A 190 -1.19 10.42 -15.52
CA PHE A 190 -1.54 11.39 -16.58
C PHE A 190 -1.42 12.85 -16.12
N GLN A 191 -1.71 13.14 -14.85
CA GLN A 191 -1.50 14.49 -14.30
C GLN A 191 -0.01 14.89 -14.34
N ARG A 192 0.89 13.99 -13.94
CA ARG A 192 2.34 14.24 -13.96
C ARG A 192 2.91 14.42 -15.37
N GLU A 193 2.39 13.70 -16.35
CA GLU A 193 2.85 13.79 -17.74
C GLU A 193 2.23 14.99 -18.50
N SER A 194 1.28 15.70 -17.88
CA SER A 194 0.65 16.87 -18.48
C SER A 194 1.63 18.05 -18.56
N PRO A 195 1.70 18.80 -19.69
CA PRO A 195 2.57 19.97 -19.82
C PRO A 195 2.31 21.08 -18.78
N ASP A 196 1.07 21.17 -18.29
CA ASP A 196 0.61 22.14 -17.30
C ASP A 196 0.50 21.49 -15.90
N ALA A 197 1.52 20.75 -15.46
CA ALA A 197 1.55 19.95 -14.23
C ALA A 197 1.50 20.77 -12.92
N GLY A 198 0.39 21.50 -12.70
CA GLY A 198 0.00 22.06 -11.42
C GLY A 198 -0.92 21.13 -10.64
N LEU A 199 -1.60 21.67 -9.63
CA LEU A 199 -2.64 20.96 -8.90
C LEU A 199 -3.85 20.69 -9.82
N PRO A 200 -4.39 19.46 -9.84
CA PRO A 200 -5.54 19.13 -10.68
C PRO A 200 -6.84 19.73 -10.14
N ASP A 201 -7.80 19.99 -11.03
CA ASP A 201 -9.18 20.35 -10.66
C ASP A 201 -9.86 19.27 -9.81
N GLN A 202 -9.52 18.00 -10.06
CA GLN A 202 -9.98 16.85 -9.28
C GLN A 202 -8.78 16.12 -8.67
N LEU A 203 -8.65 16.21 -7.35
CA LEU A 203 -7.61 15.50 -6.60
C LEU A 203 -8.13 14.13 -6.12
N THR A 204 -7.55 13.05 -6.65
CA THR A 204 -7.83 11.68 -6.22
C THR A 204 -6.58 11.10 -5.55
N LEU A 205 -6.66 10.88 -4.24
CA LEU A 205 -5.58 10.30 -3.45
C LEU A 205 -5.89 8.85 -3.10
N THR A 206 -4.87 7.99 -3.08
CA THR A 206 -5.01 6.59 -2.67
C THR A 206 -3.91 6.18 -1.70
N PHE A 207 -4.31 5.44 -0.67
CA PHE A 207 -3.44 5.01 0.41
C PHE A 207 -3.65 3.53 0.74
N ASP A 208 -2.56 2.84 1.02
CA ASP A 208 -2.55 1.47 1.52
C ASP A 208 -2.51 1.49 3.05
N ARG A 209 -3.34 0.70 3.72
CA ARG A 209 -3.26 0.55 5.18
C ARG A 209 -1.97 -0.14 5.58
N VAL A 210 -1.23 0.45 6.52
CA VAL A 210 -0.05 -0.14 7.15
C VAL A 210 -0.46 -0.97 8.38
N SER A 211 -1.23 -0.38 9.30
CA SER A 211 -1.66 -1.06 10.52
C SER A 211 -2.92 -0.44 11.11
N SER A 212 -3.62 -1.21 11.94
CA SER A 212 -4.60 -0.66 12.89
C SER A 212 -3.86 -0.06 14.08
N LEU A 213 -4.36 1.06 14.59
CA LEU A 213 -3.83 1.66 15.83
C LEU A 213 -4.77 1.37 16.99
N ARG A 214 -4.22 1.33 18.21
CA ARG A 214 -5.01 1.07 19.42
C ARG A 214 -6.12 2.10 19.65
N TYR A 215 -5.81 3.36 19.38
CA TYR A 215 -6.70 4.52 19.39
C TYR A 215 -6.02 5.66 18.63
N GLY A 216 -6.75 6.76 18.38
CA GLY A 216 -6.26 7.98 17.74
C GLY A 216 -5.44 8.85 18.69
N GLU A 217 -5.59 10.16 18.60
CA GLU A 217 -4.93 11.08 19.53
C GLU A 217 -5.37 10.84 20.98
N ASN A 218 -6.65 10.47 21.17
CA ASN A 218 -7.26 10.16 22.46
C ASN A 218 -7.90 8.75 22.48
N PRO A 219 -7.99 8.09 23.65
CA PRO A 219 -8.46 6.69 23.76
C PRO A 219 -9.86 6.37 23.21
N HIS A 220 -10.75 7.36 23.10
CA HIS A 220 -12.12 7.18 22.61
C HIS A 220 -12.22 7.24 21.08
N GLN A 221 -11.12 7.57 20.38
CA GLN A 221 -11.07 7.71 18.93
C GLN A 221 -10.47 6.45 18.31
N GLY A 222 -11.11 5.87 17.31
CA GLY A 222 -10.50 4.80 16.49
C GLY A 222 -9.48 5.39 15.50
N ALA A 223 -8.39 4.67 15.20
CA ALA A 223 -7.41 5.11 14.21
C ALA A 223 -6.75 3.96 13.46
N GLN A 224 -6.20 4.30 12.29
CA GLN A 224 -5.47 3.41 11.39
C GLN A 224 -4.30 4.22 10.81
N PHE A 225 -3.17 3.55 10.54
CA PHE A 225 -2.04 4.16 9.87
C PHE A 225 -2.00 3.74 8.41
N TYR A 226 -1.82 4.71 7.52
CA TYR A 226 -1.84 4.53 6.08
C TYR A 226 -0.53 5.05 5.46
N ARG A 227 -0.18 4.51 4.30
CA ARG A 227 0.94 4.97 3.46
C ARG A 227 0.42 5.29 2.07
N GLU A 228 1.08 6.21 1.38
CA GLU A 228 0.79 6.46 -0.03
C GLU A 228 0.94 5.19 -0.86
N ALA A 229 0.11 5.06 -1.89
CA ALA A 229 0.21 3.93 -2.80
C ALA A 229 1.56 3.89 -3.53
N LEU A 230 2.22 5.04 -3.78
CA LEU A 230 3.60 5.06 -4.25
C LEU A 230 4.54 5.30 -3.06
N PRO A 231 5.50 4.39 -2.79
CA PRO A 231 6.43 4.57 -1.68
C PRO A 231 7.27 5.84 -1.82
N VAL A 232 7.29 6.67 -0.78
CA VAL A 232 8.13 7.86 -0.68
C VAL A 232 9.40 7.53 0.11
N SER A 233 10.58 7.65 -0.50
CA SER A 233 11.87 7.36 0.15
C SER A 233 12.04 8.16 1.45
N GLY A 234 12.64 7.56 2.49
CA GLY A 234 12.90 8.24 3.76
C GLY A 234 11.66 8.65 4.56
N SER A 235 10.46 8.22 4.16
CA SER A 235 9.20 8.51 4.87
C SER A 235 8.94 7.50 6.00
N LEU A 236 8.30 7.98 7.08
CA LEU A 236 8.00 7.18 8.27
C LEU A 236 7.27 5.84 7.99
N PRO A 237 6.32 5.73 7.04
CA PRO A 237 5.70 4.44 6.74
C PRO A 237 6.65 3.36 6.19
N GLN A 238 7.88 3.72 5.78
CA GLN A 238 8.92 2.77 5.38
C GLN A 238 9.80 2.31 6.56
N ALA A 239 9.62 2.88 7.76
CA ALA A 239 10.44 2.55 8.90
C ALA A 239 10.22 1.09 9.33
N GLU A 240 11.32 0.39 9.58
CA GLU A 240 11.30 -0.94 10.16
C GLU A 240 11.37 -0.84 11.68
N GLN A 241 10.39 -1.42 12.38
CA GLN A 241 10.40 -1.48 13.82
C GLN A 241 11.24 -2.66 14.31
N LEU A 242 12.39 -2.37 14.90
CA LEU A 242 13.37 -3.36 15.38
C LEU A 242 13.15 -3.79 16.85
N GLY A 243 12.20 -3.17 17.55
CA GLY A 243 11.91 -3.49 18.93
C GLY A 243 10.84 -2.58 19.55
N GLY A 244 10.46 -2.91 20.79
CA GLY A 244 9.48 -2.14 21.55
C GLY A 244 8.04 -2.58 21.35
N LYS A 245 7.12 -1.78 21.93
CA LYS A 245 5.67 -1.92 21.77
C LYS A 245 5.20 -1.38 20.42
N GLU A 246 3.99 -1.70 19.99
CA GLU A 246 3.37 -1.05 18.83
C GLU A 246 3.38 0.48 18.93
N LEU A 247 3.51 1.16 17.79
CA LEU A 247 3.42 2.62 17.69
C LEU A 247 1.98 3.09 17.97
N SER A 248 1.85 4.16 18.73
CA SER A 248 0.57 4.88 18.89
C SER A 248 0.41 5.98 17.82
N TYR A 249 -0.78 6.55 17.72
CA TYR A 249 -1.05 7.71 16.85
C TYR A 249 -0.10 8.88 17.13
N ASN A 250 0.05 9.26 18.40
CA ASN A 250 0.95 10.35 18.80
C ASN A 250 2.42 10.00 18.56
N ASN A 251 2.80 8.72 18.70
CA ASN A 251 4.17 8.31 18.33
C ASN A 251 4.46 8.57 16.85
N ILE A 252 3.51 8.27 15.98
CA ILE A 252 3.66 8.49 14.53
C ILE A 252 3.74 9.99 14.24
N ALA A 253 2.81 10.79 14.76
CA ALA A 253 2.77 12.24 14.54
C ALA A 253 4.03 12.95 15.05
N ASP A 254 4.46 12.65 16.28
CA ASP A 254 5.66 13.26 16.87
C ASP A 254 6.95 12.79 16.14
N THR A 255 6.98 11.55 15.63
CA THR A 255 8.13 11.05 14.87
C THR A 255 8.22 11.75 13.52
N ASP A 256 7.09 11.95 12.85
CA ASP A 256 7.04 12.67 11.57
C ASP A 256 7.50 14.13 11.73
N ALA A 257 7.05 14.80 12.80
CA ALA A 257 7.53 16.15 13.14
C ALA A 257 9.04 16.19 13.45
N ALA A 258 9.56 15.21 14.19
CA ALA A 258 11.00 15.10 14.48
C ALA A 258 11.82 14.87 13.19
N LEU A 259 11.32 14.03 12.28
CA LEU A 259 11.94 13.77 10.99
C LEU A 259 11.91 15.00 10.07
N ALA A 260 10.80 15.75 10.04
CA ALA A 260 10.69 16.97 9.24
C ALA A 260 11.79 17.98 9.61
N LEU A 261 11.99 18.23 10.91
CA LEU A 261 13.05 19.11 11.40
C LEU A 261 14.45 18.53 11.19
N LEU A 262 14.63 17.21 11.37
CA LEU A 262 15.93 16.55 11.19
C LEU A 262 16.49 16.74 9.77
N ARG A 263 15.62 16.83 8.76
CA ARG A 263 15.99 16.98 7.35
C ARG A 263 16.60 18.35 7.01
N GLU A 264 16.47 19.35 7.88
CA GLU A 264 17.11 20.65 7.69
C GLU A 264 18.63 20.62 7.97
N PHE A 265 19.13 19.55 8.59
CA PHE A 265 20.52 19.47 9.07
C PHE A 265 21.34 18.41 8.33
N SER A 266 22.54 18.81 7.91
CA SER A 266 23.46 17.94 7.16
C SER A 266 24.53 17.31 8.04
N GLU A 267 24.99 18.02 9.07
CA GLU A 267 25.96 17.61 10.08
C GLU A 267 25.33 16.61 11.08
N PRO A 268 26.13 15.83 11.84
CA PRO A 268 25.59 14.95 12.88
C PRO A 268 24.65 15.68 13.84
N THR A 269 23.37 15.28 13.80
CA THR A 269 22.28 16.00 14.46
C THR A 269 21.35 15.05 15.18
N VAL A 270 20.89 15.50 16.35
CA VAL A 270 19.86 14.86 17.16
C VAL A 270 18.72 15.84 17.39
N VAL A 271 17.50 15.42 17.04
CA VAL A 271 16.25 16.16 17.26
C VAL A 271 15.43 15.42 18.30
N ALA A 272 15.05 16.11 19.37
CA ALA A 272 14.14 15.64 20.41
C ALA A 272 12.81 16.39 20.33
N VAL A 273 11.70 15.66 20.22
CA VAL A 273 10.34 16.20 20.09
C VAL A 273 9.41 15.61 21.14
N LYS A 274 8.45 16.42 21.60
CA LYS A 274 7.32 15.98 22.42
C LYS A 274 6.07 16.76 22.05
N HIS A 275 4.96 16.07 21.75
CA HIS A 275 3.70 16.70 21.33
C HIS A 275 3.90 17.65 20.14
N ALA A 276 4.59 17.17 19.10
CA ALA A 276 4.97 17.89 17.89
C ALA A 276 5.83 19.16 18.09
N ASN A 277 6.33 19.42 19.30
CA ASN A 277 7.20 20.56 19.60
C ASN A 277 8.64 20.08 19.87
N PRO A 278 9.66 20.71 19.26
CA PRO A 278 11.04 20.39 19.57
C PRO A 278 11.38 20.83 20.99
N CYS A 279 11.81 19.89 21.84
CA CYS A 279 12.34 20.19 23.16
C CYS A 279 13.86 20.31 23.17
N GLY A 280 14.54 19.80 22.15
CA GLY A 280 15.98 19.98 21.99
C GLY A 280 16.46 19.63 20.59
N VAL A 281 17.40 20.42 20.06
CA VAL A 281 18.11 20.12 18.81
C VAL A 281 19.59 20.34 19.08
N GLY A 282 20.41 19.36 18.73
CA GLY A 282 21.85 19.43 18.90
C GLY A 282 22.56 18.98 17.64
N SER A 283 23.43 19.85 17.14
CA SER A 283 24.35 19.58 16.03
C SER A 283 25.80 19.67 16.50
N ALA A 284 26.64 18.72 16.09
CA ALA A 284 28.06 18.68 16.46
C ALA A 284 28.87 17.84 15.47
N ASP A 285 30.19 17.74 15.69
CA ASP A 285 31.08 16.91 14.87
C ASP A 285 30.85 15.41 15.11
N THR A 286 30.32 15.03 16.28
CA THR A 286 29.96 13.65 16.61
C THR A 286 28.51 13.54 17.07
N LEU A 287 27.89 12.38 16.83
CA LEU A 287 26.51 12.13 17.23
C LEU A 287 26.34 12.10 18.76
N LEU A 288 27.40 11.76 19.50
CA LEU A 288 27.40 11.77 20.97
C LEU A 288 27.33 13.19 21.52
N GLU A 289 28.13 14.11 20.97
CA GLU A 289 28.10 15.53 21.34
C GLU A 289 26.78 16.18 20.90
N ALA A 290 26.27 15.81 19.73
CA ALA A 290 24.96 16.25 19.25
C ALA A 290 23.83 15.83 20.21
N TRP A 291 23.85 14.58 20.70
CA TRP A 291 22.94 14.10 21.74
C TRP A 291 23.06 14.92 23.03
N GLN A 292 24.28 15.18 23.52
CA GLN A 292 24.49 15.95 24.74
C GLN A 292 23.88 17.36 24.62
N LYS A 293 24.16 18.07 23.52
CA LYS A 293 23.56 19.39 23.26
C LYS A 293 22.03 19.34 23.20
N ALA A 294 21.46 18.35 22.51
CA ALA A 294 20.01 18.18 22.41
C ALA A 294 19.37 17.90 23.79
N PHE A 295 20.01 17.08 24.62
CA PHE A 295 19.55 16.77 25.97
C PHE A 295 19.66 17.97 26.91
N GLU A 296 20.75 18.74 26.84
CA GLU A 296 21.00 19.92 27.69
C GLU A 296 20.05 21.09 27.38
N ALA A 297 19.46 21.14 26.19
CA ALA A 297 18.48 22.16 25.81
C ALA A 297 17.24 22.17 26.72
N ASP A 298 16.67 20.99 27.01
CA ASP A 298 15.61 20.82 28.01
C ASP A 298 15.61 19.38 28.57
N THR A 299 16.34 19.22 29.68
CA THR A 299 16.47 17.94 30.39
C THR A 299 15.17 17.42 31.00
N VAL A 300 14.13 18.26 31.14
CA VAL A 300 12.84 17.88 31.72
C VAL A 300 11.88 17.43 30.63
N SER A 301 11.71 18.22 29.58
CA SER A 301 10.71 17.95 28.53
C SER A 301 11.07 16.76 27.66
N ILE A 302 12.34 16.38 27.55
CA ILE A 302 12.77 15.21 26.76
C ILE A 302 12.26 13.87 27.30
N TYR A 303 11.87 13.80 28.57
CA TYR A 303 11.30 12.58 29.15
C TYR A 303 9.93 12.26 28.53
N GLY A 304 9.82 11.06 27.98
CA GLY A 304 8.68 10.57 27.20
C GLY A 304 8.64 11.09 25.77
N GLY A 305 9.72 11.76 25.33
CA GLY A 305 9.84 12.30 23.97
C GLY A 305 10.25 11.26 22.93
N ILE A 306 10.37 11.77 21.71
CA ILE A 306 10.86 11.06 20.53
C ILE A 306 12.22 11.60 20.16
N LEU A 307 13.14 10.70 19.80
CA LEU A 307 14.50 11.05 19.39
C LEU A 307 14.72 10.64 17.94
N ALA A 308 15.06 11.60 17.09
CA ALA A 308 15.43 11.38 15.69
C ALA A 308 16.91 11.73 15.48
N LEU A 309 17.66 10.81 14.86
CA LEU A 309 19.10 10.94 14.63
C LEU A 309 19.40 10.76 13.14
N ASN A 310 20.23 11.64 12.56
CA ASN A 310 20.55 11.58 11.12
C ASN A 310 21.79 10.73 10.79
N ARG A 311 22.30 9.96 11.75
CA ARG A 311 23.45 9.06 11.60
C ARG A 311 23.19 7.72 12.28
N THR A 312 23.96 6.71 11.90
CA THR A 312 23.92 5.38 12.54
C THR A 312 24.23 5.51 14.03
N VAL A 313 23.36 4.92 14.86
CA VAL A 313 23.53 4.94 16.32
C VAL A 313 24.56 3.90 16.73
N THR A 314 25.61 4.34 17.42
CA THR A 314 26.65 3.49 18.01
C THR A 314 26.31 3.10 19.44
N LEU A 315 27.05 2.15 20.02
CA LEU A 315 26.87 1.74 21.41
C LEU A 315 27.02 2.91 22.38
N GLU A 316 27.99 3.78 22.15
CA GLU A 316 28.27 4.95 23.00
C GLU A 316 27.07 5.89 23.05
N VAL A 317 26.47 6.20 21.89
CA VAL A 317 25.26 7.02 21.81
C VAL A 317 24.07 6.31 22.46
N ALA A 318 23.89 5.02 22.20
CA ALA A 318 22.83 4.22 22.82
C ALA A 318 22.93 4.23 24.36
N GLN A 319 24.14 4.06 24.91
CA GLN A 319 24.40 4.11 26.34
C GLN A 319 24.20 5.52 26.92
N ALA A 320 24.55 6.57 26.19
CA ALA A 320 24.38 7.95 26.64
C ALA A 320 22.90 8.35 26.81
N THR A 321 21.98 7.69 26.09
CA THR A 321 20.52 7.91 26.30
C THR A 321 19.96 7.14 27.50
N LYS A 322 20.77 6.32 28.19
CA LYS A 322 20.31 5.52 29.33
C LYS A 322 19.92 6.41 30.49
N GLY A 323 18.80 6.09 31.15
CA GLY A 323 18.23 6.91 32.24
C GLY A 323 17.26 7.99 31.76
N VAL A 324 17.19 8.24 30.45
CA VAL A 324 16.14 9.05 29.83
C VAL A 324 15.02 8.11 29.37
N PHE A 325 13.79 8.38 29.82
CA PHE A 325 12.62 7.68 29.31
C PHE A 325 12.30 8.22 27.92
N LEU A 326 12.38 7.39 26.88
CA LEU A 326 12.06 7.74 25.50
C LEU A 326 10.95 6.80 25.00
N GLU A 327 9.98 7.34 24.26
CA GLU A 327 8.91 6.56 23.64
C GLU A 327 9.39 5.93 22.32
N VAL A 328 10.06 6.72 21.48
CA VAL A 328 10.55 6.33 20.15
C VAL A 328 11.97 6.83 19.94
N LEU A 329 12.80 6.01 19.29
CA LEU A 329 14.09 6.41 18.75
C LEU A 329 14.17 5.97 17.28
N VAL A 330 14.35 6.92 16.37
CA VAL A 330 14.45 6.70 14.91
C VAL A 330 15.82 7.14 14.37
N ALA A 331 16.42 6.31 13.52
CA ALA A 331 17.72 6.57 12.92
C ALA A 331 17.88 5.84 11.58
N PRO A 332 18.84 6.21 10.70
CA PRO A 332 19.09 5.49 9.45
C PRO A 332 19.61 4.06 9.69
N GLY A 333 20.23 3.80 10.84
CA GLY A 333 20.76 2.51 11.21
C GLY A 333 21.24 2.46 12.65
N PHE A 334 21.59 1.25 13.08
CA PHE A 334 22.12 0.95 14.41
C PHE A 334 23.28 -0.04 14.25
N THR A 335 24.35 0.13 15.01
CA THR A 335 25.33 -0.97 15.13
C THR A 335 24.71 -2.14 15.91
N PRO A 336 25.15 -3.40 15.72
CA PRO A 336 24.57 -4.56 16.39
C PRO A 336 24.54 -4.43 17.92
N GLU A 337 25.65 -3.96 18.50
CA GLU A 337 25.78 -3.71 19.93
C GLU A 337 24.90 -2.55 20.43
N ALA A 338 24.70 -1.50 19.62
CA ALA A 338 23.77 -0.41 19.95
C ALA A 338 22.33 -0.91 20.00
N LEU A 339 21.93 -1.69 18.99
CA LEU A 339 20.59 -2.27 18.92
C LEU A 339 20.33 -3.20 20.10
N ALA A 340 21.28 -4.08 20.43
CA ALA A 340 21.18 -4.99 21.58
C ALA A 340 20.98 -4.20 22.89
N ASN A 341 21.75 -3.12 23.09
CA ASN A 341 21.62 -2.26 24.27
C ASN A 341 20.25 -1.56 24.34
N LEU A 342 19.76 -1.02 23.23
CA LEU A 342 18.45 -0.35 23.18
C LEU A 342 17.29 -1.34 23.40
N GLN A 343 17.40 -2.56 22.89
CA GLN A 343 16.38 -3.61 23.04
C GLN A 343 16.19 -4.10 24.48
N GLU A 344 17.15 -3.84 25.39
CA GLU A 344 16.94 -4.04 26.84
C GLU A 344 15.76 -3.19 27.37
N ARG A 345 15.47 -2.06 26.72
CA ARG A 345 14.35 -1.17 27.05
C ARG A 345 13.08 -1.65 26.35
N LYS A 346 12.41 -2.66 26.92
CA LYS A 346 11.24 -3.35 26.35
C LYS A 346 10.11 -2.46 25.79
N ASN A 347 9.97 -1.21 26.27
CA ASN A 347 8.93 -0.28 25.82
C ASN A 347 9.37 0.69 24.72
N LEU A 348 10.68 0.89 24.52
CA LEU A 348 11.22 1.84 23.54
C LEU A 348 10.98 1.31 22.13
N ARG A 349 10.30 2.09 21.28
CA ARG A 349 10.17 1.76 19.86
C ARG A 349 11.45 2.16 19.15
N ILE A 350 12.11 1.19 18.55
CA ILE A 350 13.37 1.39 17.83
C ILE A 350 13.05 1.30 16.35
N LEU A 351 13.17 2.41 15.62
CA LEU A 351 12.82 2.51 14.21
C LEU A 351 14.08 2.70 13.36
N ARG A 352 14.30 1.77 12.43
CA ARG A 352 15.32 1.90 11.38
C ARG A 352 14.67 2.48 10.13
N LEU A 353 15.12 3.66 9.71
CA LEU A 353 14.61 4.36 8.53
C LEU A 353 15.76 4.90 7.68
N PRO A 354 16.29 4.11 6.73
CA PRO A 354 17.25 4.60 5.75
C PRO A 354 16.68 5.83 5.02
N GLY A 355 17.52 6.84 4.79
CA GLY A 355 17.09 8.10 4.15
C GLY A 355 16.25 9.03 5.03
N CYS A 356 16.09 8.77 6.34
CA CYS A 356 15.31 9.63 7.24
C CYS A 356 15.75 11.11 7.29
N ALA A 357 17.01 11.39 6.95
CA ALA A 357 17.57 12.73 6.90
C ALA A 357 17.78 13.26 5.46
N GLU A 358 17.34 12.52 4.44
CA GLU A 358 17.36 13.03 3.07
C GLU A 358 16.32 14.17 2.94
N PRO A 359 16.65 15.25 2.22
CA PRO A 359 15.69 16.32 1.95
C PRO A 359 14.42 15.78 1.29
N ILE A 360 13.29 16.41 1.60
CA ILE A 360 12.04 16.12 0.91
C ILE A 360 12.21 16.46 -0.58
N ALA A 361 11.74 15.58 -1.46
CA ALA A 361 11.88 15.76 -2.89
C ALA A 361 11.10 17.01 -3.38
N PRO A 362 11.66 17.82 -4.30
CA PRO A 362 10.94 18.93 -4.92
C PRO A 362 9.61 18.49 -5.53
N GLY A 363 8.58 19.34 -5.41
CA GLY A 363 7.22 19.04 -5.87
C GLY A 363 6.41 18.13 -4.94
N SER A 364 6.96 17.76 -3.76
CA SER A 364 6.18 17.08 -2.73
C SER A 364 5.10 18.02 -2.18
N LEU A 365 3.90 17.49 -1.98
CA LEU A 365 2.75 18.24 -1.49
C LEU A 365 2.62 18.14 0.04
N PHE A 366 2.12 19.21 0.65
CA PHE A 366 1.63 19.24 2.02
C PHE A 366 0.09 19.31 2.01
N LEU A 367 -0.53 18.41 2.78
CA LEU A 367 -1.97 18.20 2.80
C LEU A 367 -2.50 18.52 4.20
N LYS A 368 -3.35 19.53 4.32
CA LYS A 368 -3.99 19.90 5.58
C LYS A 368 -5.49 19.75 5.49
N GLN A 369 -6.03 18.83 6.29
CA GLN A 369 -7.47 18.64 6.38
C GLN A 369 -8.13 19.87 7.01
N VAL A 370 -9.26 20.27 6.43
CA VAL A 370 -10.23 21.18 7.04
C VAL A 370 -11.59 20.47 7.13
N TYR A 371 -12.50 20.95 7.97
CA TYR A 371 -13.80 20.27 8.10
C TYR A 371 -14.56 20.27 6.77
N GLY A 372 -14.72 19.09 6.17
CA GLY A 372 -15.35 18.91 4.87
C GLY A 372 -14.46 19.20 3.64
N GLY A 373 -13.16 19.42 3.81
CA GLY A 373 -12.27 19.74 2.69
C GLY A 373 -10.78 19.51 2.95
N LEU A 374 -9.96 19.97 2.01
CA LEU A 374 -8.50 19.80 2.02
C LEU A 374 -7.81 21.05 1.47
N LEU A 375 -6.80 21.54 2.19
CA LEU A 375 -5.83 22.53 1.69
C LEU A 375 -4.60 21.77 1.19
N VAL A 376 -4.14 22.13 -0.01
CA VAL A 376 -2.99 21.50 -0.66
C VAL A 376 -2.03 22.59 -1.13
N GLN A 377 -0.77 22.43 -0.80
CA GLN A 377 0.31 23.35 -1.16
C GLN A 377 1.61 22.56 -1.35
N ASP A 378 2.65 23.21 -1.85
CA ASP A 378 4.00 22.65 -1.83
C ASP A 378 4.53 22.53 -0.39
N GLN A 379 5.38 21.54 -0.16
CA GLN A 379 6.19 21.46 1.06
C GLN A 379 7.15 22.65 1.13
N ASP A 380 7.35 23.19 2.33
CA ASP A 380 8.41 24.18 2.54
C ASP A 380 9.76 23.47 2.57
N LEU A 381 10.58 23.72 1.55
CA LEU A 381 11.92 23.16 1.41
C LEU A 381 13.01 24.19 1.72
N SER A 382 12.61 25.39 2.19
CA SER A 382 13.53 26.48 2.46
C SER A 382 14.30 26.20 3.74
N VAL A 383 15.62 26.08 3.65
CA VAL A 383 16.50 25.97 4.80
C VAL A 383 17.18 27.32 5.03
N TYR A 384 17.46 27.67 6.29
CA TYR A 384 18.17 28.90 6.63
C TYR A 384 19.52 29.00 5.90
N ASP A 385 19.69 30.08 5.15
CA ASP A 385 20.96 30.44 4.50
C ASP A 385 21.51 31.73 5.12
N ALA A 386 22.58 31.59 5.91
CA ALA A 386 23.27 32.71 6.53
C ALA A 386 23.85 33.69 5.50
N ALA A 387 24.21 33.23 4.30
CA ALA A 387 24.75 34.09 3.24
C ALA A 387 23.66 34.96 2.59
N ALA A 388 22.41 34.51 2.60
CA ALA A 388 21.25 35.28 2.15
C ALA A 388 20.75 36.28 3.21
N ALA A 389 21.18 36.14 4.47
CA ALA A 389 20.77 37.02 5.55
C ALA A 389 21.35 38.43 5.37
N ARG A 390 20.52 39.45 5.57
CA ARG A 390 20.93 40.85 5.56
C ARG A 390 21.10 41.35 6.99
N VAL A 391 22.32 41.80 7.34
CA VAL A 391 22.57 42.49 8.60
C VAL A 391 21.77 43.80 8.61
N VAL A 392 20.84 43.92 9.55
CA VAL A 392 19.98 45.10 9.69
C VAL A 392 20.65 46.19 10.53
N THR A 393 21.39 45.80 11.58
CA THR A 393 22.10 46.72 12.49
C THR A 393 23.40 46.12 12.97
#